data_AF-A0A961IN11-F1
#
_entry.id   AF-A0A961IN11-F1
#
_cell.length_a   1.000
_cell.length_b   1.000
_cell.length_c   1.000
_cell.angle_alpha   90.00
_cell.angle_beta   90.00
_cell.angle_gamma   90.00
#
_symmetry.space_group_name_H-M   'P 1'
#
loop_
_entity.id
_entity.type
_entity.pdbx_description
1 polymer ?
#
loop_
_entity_poly.entity_id
_entity_poly.type
_entity_poly.pdbx_seq_one_letter_code
_entity_poly.pdbx_strand_id
1 'polypeptide(L)'
;MNFRMLLEYPELPKGDTTLAHLLVQLETPPISDEPNRRPLVVGLAIDKSKSMYGEKMSATLEAASALVNWLTRHDHLAIVAYDSQVEVVQPLTPLTDKFSIIKKLENIHVGTSTNLSGGWLQALRSVESCDVENAFHRVILLTDGMANTGVIATPELVRIAEDHYQRGISTTTIGFGRDFSENLLREVARAGGGNFYFIEGPEQAHEVFFKEFGDIAALFGQGLEVRIRPTPGVAIKEILNDVPHSFDESGELLMRPGDLRSDDLRNIVLVLEIDGKRASQEPNAIVSADCSFYNLIEGSRMEKYQADAAINFKDRASESFNKQVRREALMAASARAMMEASRVAGEKDLSAARDILQRMIERLEKSVDVDPGVLKPMIKRLQEMERNLEENLNVARKHMMAGGSEMASRSYGGDFQFAGQVHDRVFEVPLTGQLDLYKCPELKAEIKRHVDNGFRYVIFDLTDLSYIDSSGIGTLIQISNWMRKRGGRMVLTNTQGSVEKIFQMSKLDEFFVFRDSVADGRMFLEELIQAQAG
;
A
#
# COMPACT_ATOMS: atom_id res chain seq x y z
N MET A 1 -14.69 -0.11 -26.18
CA MET A 1 -13.39 -0.42 -25.53
C MET A 1 -12.49 -1.13 -26.53
N ASN A 2 -11.17 -0.96 -26.40
CA ASN A 2 -10.16 -1.65 -27.17
C ASN A 2 -9.51 -2.72 -26.28
N PHE A 3 -9.67 -4.00 -26.66
CA PHE A 3 -9.15 -5.17 -25.94
C PHE A 3 -8.13 -5.89 -26.80
N ARG A 4 -6.87 -6.00 -26.33
CA ARG A 4 -5.78 -6.60 -27.12
C ARG A 4 -4.90 -7.48 -26.26
N MET A 5 -4.26 -8.45 -26.92
CA MET A 5 -3.23 -9.29 -26.34
C MET A 5 -1.96 -9.22 -27.18
N LEU A 6 -0.82 -9.01 -26.55
CA LEU A 6 0.48 -8.84 -27.20
C LEU A 6 1.51 -9.78 -26.58
N LEU A 7 2.13 -10.62 -27.41
CA LEU A 7 3.22 -11.50 -27.00
C LEU A 7 4.56 -10.77 -27.05
N GLU A 8 5.45 -11.12 -26.12
CA GLU A 8 6.82 -10.61 -26.08
C GLU A 8 7.61 -11.02 -27.32
N TYR A 9 7.51 -12.29 -27.71
CA TYR A 9 8.22 -12.81 -28.87
C TYR A 9 7.25 -12.96 -30.04
N PRO A 10 7.53 -12.34 -31.20
CA PRO A 10 6.74 -12.57 -32.40
C PRO A 10 6.97 -13.97 -32.99
N GLU A 11 8.12 -14.58 -32.69
CA GLU A 11 8.55 -15.87 -33.23
C GLU A 11 9.20 -16.74 -32.14
N LEU A 12 8.95 -18.05 -32.15
CA LEU A 12 9.58 -19.02 -31.24
C LEU A 12 10.09 -20.27 -31.97
N PRO A 13 11.09 -20.97 -31.41
CA PRO A 13 11.55 -22.24 -31.97
C PRO A 13 10.51 -23.36 -31.76
N LYS A 14 10.34 -24.23 -32.75
CA LYS A 14 9.43 -25.41 -32.66
C LYS A 14 9.88 -26.48 -31.66
N GLY A 15 11.13 -26.47 -31.21
CA GLY A 15 11.75 -27.59 -30.50
C GLY A 15 11.76 -27.47 -28.98
N ASP A 16 11.71 -26.24 -28.47
CA ASP A 16 12.10 -25.93 -27.09
C ASP A 16 10.94 -25.36 -26.29
N THR A 17 10.94 -25.64 -24.98
CA THR A 17 10.06 -24.96 -24.04
C THR A 17 10.62 -23.57 -23.76
N THR A 18 9.83 -22.53 -24.00
CA THR A 18 10.24 -21.13 -23.81
C THR A 18 9.32 -20.41 -22.84
N LEU A 19 9.90 -19.61 -21.95
CA LEU A 19 9.15 -18.65 -21.14
C LEU A 19 8.98 -17.34 -21.91
N ALA A 20 7.73 -16.85 -21.98
CA ALA A 20 7.40 -15.61 -22.68
C ALA A 20 6.37 -14.80 -21.88
N HIS A 21 6.40 -13.48 -22.01
CA HIS A 21 5.36 -12.63 -21.43
C HIS A 21 4.21 -12.40 -22.42
N LEU A 22 2.98 -12.38 -21.90
CA LEU A 22 1.78 -11.96 -22.60
C LEU A 22 1.22 -10.72 -21.90
N LEU A 23 1.10 -9.61 -22.64
CA LEU A 23 0.44 -8.39 -22.18
C LEU A 23 -1.03 -8.42 -22.62
N VAL A 24 -1.93 -8.44 -21.64
CA VAL A 24 -3.36 -8.24 -21.81
C VAL A 24 -3.67 -6.76 -21.55
N GLN A 25 -4.18 -6.07 -22.56
CA GLN A 25 -4.40 -4.63 -22.53
C GLN A 25 -5.89 -4.31 -22.73
N LEU A 26 -6.47 -3.54 -21.81
CA LEU A 26 -7.82 -2.99 -21.90
C LEU A 26 -7.74 -1.47 -21.92
N GLU A 27 -8.31 -0.85 -22.94
CA GLU A 27 -8.32 0.60 -23.12
C GLU A 27 -9.76 1.07 -23.35
N THR A 28 -10.29 1.89 -22.44
CA THR A 28 -11.66 2.42 -22.54
C THR A 28 -11.68 3.76 -23.26
N PRO A 29 -12.72 4.04 -24.05
CA PRO A 29 -12.86 5.34 -24.69
C PRO A 29 -13.20 6.43 -23.66
N PRO A 30 -12.97 7.71 -23.99
CA PRO A 30 -13.57 8.82 -23.27
C PRO A 30 -15.11 8.84 -23.45
N ILE A 31 -15.83 9.49 -22.53
CA ILE A 31 -17.32 9.56 -22.52
C ILE A 31 -17.89 10.45 -23.63
N SER A 32 -17.13 11.42 -24.13
CA SER A 32 -17.53 12.31 -25.22
C SER A 32 -16.53 12.23 -26.38
N ASP A 33 -17.05 12.34 -27.60
CA ASP A 33 -16.26 12.49 -28.85
C ASP A 33 -15.52 13.83 -28.93
N GLU A 34 -15.60 14.68 -27.90
CA GLU A 34 -14.75 15.86 -27.81
C GLU A 34 -13.34 15.45 -27.38
N PRO A 35 -12.30 15.69 -28.20
CA PRO A 35 -10.93 15.27 -27.92
C PRO A 35 -10.24 16.10 -26.82
N ASN A 36 -10.99 16.69 -25.88
CA ASN A 36 -10.48 17.77 -25.04
C ASN A 36 -10.95 17.68 -23.59
N ARG A 37 -10.68 16.53 -22.93
CA ARG A 37 -10.57 16.56 -21.47
C ARG A 37 -9.40 17.49 -21.12
N ARG A 38 -9.74 18.69 -20.63
CA ARG A 38 -8.76 19.67 -20.15
C ARG A 38 -7.93 19.02 -19.04
N PRO A 39 -6.59 18.97 -19.17
CA PRO A 39 -5.72 18.46 -18.13
C PRO A 39 -6.01 19.11 -16.78
N LEU A 40 -5.88 18.33 -15.71
CA LEU A 40 -5.88 18.87 -14.36
C LEU A 40 -4.46 19.18 -13.93
N VAL A 41 -4.25 20.39 -13.43
CA VAL A 41 -3.02 20.78 -12.74
C VAL A 41 -3.36 20.91 -11.27
N VAL A 42 -2.97 19.91 -10.48
CA VAL A 42 -3.39 19.75 -9.09
C VAL A 42 -2.20 19.99 -8.14
N GLY A 43 -2.41 20.88 -7.17
CA GLY A 43 -1.53 21.05 -6.03
C GLY A 43 -2.18 20.47 -4.78
N LEU A 44 -1.62 19.41 -4.21
CA LEU A 44 -2.10 18.80 -2.99
C LEU A 44 -1.29 19.30 -1.79
N ALA A 45 -1.91 20.01 -0.86
CA ALA A 45 -1.31 20.46 0.39
C ALA A 45 -1.78 19.56 1.54
N ILE A 46 -0.86 18.82 2.15
CA ILE A 46 -1.13 17.82 3.19
C ILE A 46 -0.61 18.33 4.53
N ASP A 47 -1.52 18.53 5.47
CA ASP A 47 -1.17 18.76 6.87
C ASP A 47 -0.55 17.48 7.45
N LYS A 48 0.67 17.60 8.00
CA LYS A 48 1.33 16.56 8.77
C LYS A 48 1.65 17.01 10.19
N SER A 49 0.90 17.96 10.74
CA SER A 49 1.04 18.40 12.13
C SER A 49 0.65 17.30 13.13
N LYS A 50 1.05 17.48 14.39
CA LYS A 50 0.85 16.48 15.45
C LYS A 50 -0.61 16.06 15.63
N SER A 51 -1.57 16.95 15.38
CA SER A 51 -3.00 16.64 15.50
C SER A 51 -3.48 15.58 14.51
N MET A 52 -2.82 15.47 13.35
CA MET A 52 -3.11 14.46 12.33
C MET A 52 -2.76 13.03 12.77
N TYR A 53 -2.14 12.81 13.94
CA TYR A 53 -1.72 11.49 14.39
C TYR A 53 -2.84 10.44 14.43
N GLY A 54 -2.51 9.19 14.06
CA GLY A 54 -3.44 8.07 14.08
C GLY A 54 -4.33 8.00 12.84
N GLU A 55 -5.63 7.78 13.05
CA GLU A 55 -6.60 7.54 11.97
C GLU A 55 -6.74 8.72 11.00
N LYS A 56 -6.56 9.96 11.47
CA LYS A 56 -6.64 11.16 10.62
C LYS A 56 -5.56 11.17 9.54
N MET A 57 -4.31 10.85 9.91
CA MET A 57 -3.21 10.74 8.94
C MET A 57 -3.43 9.54 8.02
N SER A 58 -3.84 8.38 8.54
CA SER A 58 -4.18 7.22 7.68
C SER A 58 -5.22 7.59 6.64
N ALA A 59 -6.34 8.18 7.07
CA ALA A 59 -7.42 8.65 6.20
C ALA A 59 -6.94 9.70 5.19
N THR A 60 -6.04 10.60 5.60
CA THR A 60 -5.47 11.63 4.73
C THR A 60 -4.57 11.05 3.65
N LEU A 61 -3.74 10.06 4.00
CA LEU A 61 -2.85 9.39 3.04
C LEU A 61 -3.61 8.45 2.11
N GLU A 62 -4.64 7.76 2.62
CA GLU A 62 -5.57 6.97 1.82
C GLU A 62 -6.34 7.87 0.84
N ALA A 63 -6.82 9.02 1.32
CA ALA A 63 -7.48 10.03 0.52
C ALA A 63 -6.55 10.58 -0.59
N ALA A 64 -5.34 10.97 -0.23
CA ALA A 64 -4.33 11.43 -1.18
C ALA A 64 -3.97 10.35 -2.22
N SER A 65 -3.84 9.09 -1.78
CA SER A 65 -3.56 7.95 -2.67
C SER A 65 -4.72 7.67 -3.61
N ALA A 66 -5.96 7.82 -3.14
CA ALA A 66 -7.16 7.71 -3.96
C ALA A 66 -7.16 8.76 -5.07
N LEU A 67 -6.84 10.02 -4.75
CA LEU A 67 -6.71 11.10 -5.74
C LEU A 67 -5.64 10.79 -6.78
N VAL A 68 -4.46 10.31 -6.36
CA VAL A 68 -3.38 9.90 -7.28
C VAL A 68 -3.86 8.79 -8.22
N ASN A 69 -4.62 7.82 -7.70
CA ASN A 69 -5.18 6.75 -8.52
C ASN A 69 -6.27 7.26 -9.46
N TRP A 70 -6.99 8.30 -9.08
CA TRP A 70 -8.07 8.90 -9.85
C TRP A 70 -7.57 9.77 -11.02
N LEU A 71 -6.52 10.54 -10.81
CA LEU A 71 -5.88 11.35 -11.86
C LEU A 71 -5.28 10.48 -12.97
N THR A 72 -5.10 11.01 -14.17
CA THR A 72 -4.59 10.31 -15.36
C THR A 72 -3.18 10.76 -15.71
N ARG A 73 -2.53 10.07 -16.66
CA ARG A 73 -1.21 10.46 -17.18
C ARG A 73 -1.16 11.85 -17.83
N HIS A 74 -2.30 12.39 -18.22
CA HIS A 74 -2.43 13.72 -18.83
C HIS A 74 -2.49 14.84 -17.76
N ASP A 75 -2.72 14.47 -16.51
CA ASP A 75 -2.80 15.41 -15.39
C ASP A 75 -1.43 15.63 -14.75
N HIS A 76 -1.28 16.77 -14.08
CA HIS A 76 -0.09 17.16 -13.35
C HIS A 76 -0.40 17.22 -11.87
N LEU A 77 0.52 16.71 -11.04
CA LEU A 77 0.35 16.68 -9.59
C LEU A 77 1.62 17.19 -8.89
N ALA A 78 1.44 18.16 -8.00
CA ALA A 78 2.38 18.53 -6.96
C ALA A 78 1.85 18.09 -5.60
N ILE A 79 2.73 17.63 -4.71
CA ILE A 79 2.39 17.29 -3.33
C ILE A 79 3.31 18.07 -2.41
N VAL A 80 2.70 18.84 -1.52
CA VAL A 80 3.36 19.62 -0.48
C VAL A 80 2.89 19.09 0.86
N ALA A 81 3.80 18.60 1.69
CA ALA A 81 3.50 18.24 3.08
C ALA A 81 3.97 19.36 4.00
N TYR A 82 3.20 19.69 5.04
CA TYR A 82 3.57 20.78 5.93
C TYR A 82 3.26 20.48 7.41
N ASP A 83 4.18 20.93 8.27
CA ASP A 83 4.00 21.05 9.71
C ASP A 83 4.41 22.48 10.12
N SER A 84 5.37 22.65 11.02
CA SER A 84 6.18 23.86 11.18
C SER A 84 6.95 24.27 9.91
N GLN A 85 7.37 23.31 9.10
CA GLN A 85 8.13 23.47 7.86
C GLN A 85 7.29 23.02 6.66
N VAL A 86 7.59 23.57 5.50
CA VAL A 86 6.93 23.23 4.23
C VAL A 86 7.88 22.40 3.38
N GLU A 87 7.44 21.21 2.98
CA GLU A 87 8.22 20.24 2.22
C GLU A 87 7.51 19.93 0.89
N VAL A 88 8.22 20.05 -0.23
CA VAL A 88 7.72 19.63 -1.54
C VAL A 88 8.07 18.15 -1.74
N VAL A 89 7.11 17.28 -1.42
CA VAL A 89 7.23 15.81 -1.52
C VAL A 89 7.28 15.36 -2.99
N GLN A 90 6.48 16.02 -3.83
CA GLN A 90 6.43 15.80 -5.27
C GLN A 90 6.37 17.17 -5.97
N PRO A 91 7.37 17.55 -6.78
CA PRO A 91 7.25 18.73 -7.61
C PRO A 91 6.16 18.51 -8.67
N LEU A 92 5.60 19.59 -9.20
CA LEU A 92 4.55 19.51 -10.20
C LEU A 92 5.07 18.85 -11.49
N THR A 93 4.59 17.63 -11.77
CA THR A 93 4.97 16.88 -12.97
C THR A 93 3.78 16.12 -13.52
N PRO A 94 3.77 15.76 -14.82
CA PRO A 94 2.80 14.82 -15.37
C PRO A 94 2.75 13.52 -14.57
N LEU A 95 1.56 12.95 -14.39
CA LEU A 95 1.33 11.79 -13.54
C LEU A 95 1.62 10.46 -14.25
N THR A 96 2.88 10.26 -14.66
CA THR A 96 3.31 9.04 -15.36
C THR A 96 3.66 7.88 -14.41
N ASP A 97 3.92 8.17 -13.13
CA ASP A 97 4.32 7.18 -12.11
C ASP A 97 3.52 7.35 -10.81
N LYS A 98 2.27 6.86 -10.83
CA LYS A 98 1.36 6.87 -9.66
C LYS A 98 1.95 6.10 -8.48
N PHE A 99 2.65 4.99 -8.72
CA PHE A 99 3.14 4.12 -7.66
C PHE A 99 4.28 4.76 -6.85
N SER A 100 5.18 5.51 -7.50
CA SER A 100 6.19 6.33 -6.78
C SER A 100 5.54 7.38 -5.91
N ILE A 101 4.54 8.06 -6.44
CA ILE A 101 3.85 9.12 -5.74
C ILE A 101 3.09 8.57 -4.52
N ILE A 102 2.38 7.46 -4.65
CA ILE A 102 1.69 6.80 -3.52
C ILE A 102 2.69 6.38 -2.43
N LYS A 103 3.86 5.86 -2.80
CA LYS A 103 4.87 5.49 -1.79
C LYS A 103 5.55 6.68 -1.14
N LYS A 104 5.66 7.81 -1.83
CA LYS A 104 6.06 9.08 -1.20
C LYS A 104 5.02 9.54 -0.19
N LEU A 105 3.73 9.40 -0.50
CA LEU A 105 2.63 9.68 0.42
C LEU A 105 2.71 8.81 1.67
N GLU A 106 2.89 7.49 1.52
CA GLU A 106 3.03 6.55 2.65
C GLU A 106 4.21 6.88 3.59
N ASN A 107 5.24 7.58 3.10
CA ASN A 107 6.41 8.00 3.88
C ASN A 107 6.23 9.37 4.58
N ILE A 108 5.06 10.02 4.44
CA ILE A 108 4.77 11.27 5.15
C ILE A 108 4.51 10.91 6.62
N HIS A 109 5.39 11.38 7.50
CA HIS A 109 5.27 11.19 8.94
C HIS A 109 4.77 12.46 9.62
N VAL A 110 4.03 12.27 10.71
CA VAL A 110 3.54 13.36 11.55
C VAL A 110 4.69 14.10 12.22
N GLY A 111 4.70 15.42 12.06
CA GLY A 111 5.63 16.37 12.63
C GLY A 111 5.06 17.12 13.84
N THR A 112 5.31 18.43 13.91
CA THR A 112 5.05 19.24 15.12
C THR A 112 3.86 20.19 14.99
N SER A 113 4.07 21.48 14.69
CA SER A 113 3.02 22.50 14.60
C SER A 113 2.37 22.56 13.21
N THR A 114 1.47 23.53 12.99
CA THR A 114 0.66 23.67 11.76
C THR A 114 0.91 25.02 11.09
N ASN A 115 1.72 25.04 10.02
CA ASN A 115 1.94 26.19 9.13
C ASN A 115 1.08 26.05 7.86
N LEU A 116 -0.23 26.14 8.05
CA LEU A 116 -1.25 25.97 7.00
C LEU A 116 -1.01 26.93 5.82
N SER A 117 -0.80 28.22 6.12
CA SER A 117 -0.57 29.24 5.09
C SER A 117 0.67 28.92 4.24
N GLY A 118 1.76 28.46 4.85
CA GLY A 118 2.98 28.10 4.12
C GLY A 118 2.78 26.94 3.17
N GLY A 119 2.15 25.85 3.64
CA GLY A 119 1.87 24.67 2.83
C GLY A 119 0.92 24.97 1.67
N TRP A 120 -0.17 25.67 1.95
CA TRP A 120 -1.17 26.05 0.96
C TRP A 120 -0.60 27.02 -0.10
N LEU A 121 0.12 28.07 0.31
CA LEU A 121 0.75 29.02 -0.62
C LEU A 121 1.81 28.34 -1.50
N GLN A 122 2.53 27.34 -0.98
CA GLN A 122 3.50 26.61 -1.77
C GLN A 122 2.84 25.72 -2.83
N ALA A 123 1.67 25.13 -2.52
CA ALA A 123 0.88 24.39 -3.50
C ALA A 123 0.32 25.34 -4.58
N LEU A 124 -0.21 26.51 -4.19
CA LEU A 124 -0.67 27.55 -5.12
C LEU A 124 0.45 28.01 -6.07
N ARG A 125 1.64 28.30 -5.54
CA ARG A 125 2.81 28.66 -6.37
C ARG A 125 3.20 27.57 -7.35
N SER A 126 3.14 26.31 -6.93
CA SER A 126 3.49 25.18 -7.79
C SER A 126 2.54 25.10 -8.98
N VAL A 127 1.23 25.20 -8.73
CA VAL A 127 0.18 25.20 -9.76
C VAL A 127 0.25 26.44 -10.65
N GLU A 128 0.48 27.62 -10.09
CA GLU A 128 0.60 28.88 -10.85
C GLU A 128 1.81 28.88 -11.81
N SER A 129 2.91 28.22 -11.43
CA SER A 129 4.09 28.12 -12.29
C SER A 129 3.95 27.16 -13.48
N CYS A 130 2.79 26.52 -13.62
CA CYS A 130 2.54 25.55 -14.68
C CYS A 130 2.05 26.24 -15.95
N ASP A 131 2.80 26.10 -17.04
CA ASP A 131 2.41 26.59 -18.36
C ASP A 131 1.79 25.46 -19.18
N VAL A 132 0.61 24.99 -18.74
CA VAL A 132 -0.20 24.02 -19.48
C VAL A 132 -1.42 24.74 -20.03
N GLU A 133 -1.42 24.96 -21.34
CA GLU A 133 -2.54 25.59 -22.04
C GLU A 133 -3.82 24.78 -21.84
N ASN A 134 -4.94 25.50 -21.65
CA ASN A 134 -6.27 24.92 -21.57
C ASN A 134 -6.44 23.86 -20.45
N ALA A 135 -5.75 24.03 -19.31
CA ALA A 135 -5.89 23.16 -18.13
C ALA A 135 -6.75 23.80 -17.02
N PHE A 136 -7.34 22.94 -16.18
CA PHE A 136 -7.93 23.36 -14.92
C PHE A 136 -6.88 23.36 -13.81
N HIS A 137 -6.71 24.51 -13.17
CA HIS A 137 -5.76 24.69 -12.08
C HIS A 137 -6.50 24.60 -10.74
N ARG A 138 -6.08 23.68 -9.88
CA ARG A 138 -6.73 23.42 -8.60
C ARG A 138 -5.74 23.10 -7.49
N VAL A 139 -6.01 23.64 -6.31
CA VAL A 139 -5.32 23.28 -5.07
C VAL A 139 -6.30 22.60 -4.13
N ILE A 140 -5.87 21.50 -3.52
CA ILE A 140 -6.63 20.76 -2.52
C ILE A 140 -5.86 20.84 -1.20
N LEU A 141 -6.49 21.41 -0.18
CA LEU A 141 -5.95 21.54 1.16
C LEU A 141 -6.53 20.47 2.07
N LEU A 142 -5.70 19.54 2.55
CA LEU A 142 -6.05 18.52 3.53
C LEU A 142 -5.53 18.96 4.91
N THR A 143 -6.40 19.10 5.91
CA THR A 143 -5.99 19.54 7.26
C THR A 143 -6.97 19.11 8.35
N ASP A 144 -6.47 18.89 9.57
CA ASP A 144 -7.29 18.72 10.78
C ASP A 144 -7.16 19.88 11.77
N GLY A 145 -6.46 20.95 11.39
CA GLY A 145 -5.91 21.92 12.32
C GLY A 145 -6.44 23.35 12.19
N MET A 146 -6.16 24.14 13.22
CA MET A 146 -6.22 25.59 13.19
C MET A 146 -4.89 26.15 12.66
N ALA A 147 -4.93 27.23 11.86
CA ALA A 147 -3.72 27.92 11.44
C ALA A 147 -3.02 28.51 12.68
N ASN A 148 -1.91 27.90 13.10
CA ASN A 148 -1.19 28.25 14.33
C ASN A 148 0.14 28.98 14.04
N THR A 149 0.60 28.98 12.79
CA THR A 149 1.85 29.61 12.35
C THR A 149 1.68 30.18 10.94
N GLY A 150 2.32 31.31 10.64
CA GLY A 150 2.21 32.01 9.36
C GLY A 150 1.02 32.99 9.33
N VAL A 151 0.32 33.08 8.21
CA VAL A 151 -0.92 33.87 8.10
C VAL A 151 -2.05 33.11 8.79
N ILE A 152 -2.45 33.63 9.95
CA ILE A 152 -3.50 33.03 10.81
C ILE A 152 -4.82 33.79 10.73
N ALA A 153 -4.84 34.98 10.13
CA ALA A 153 -6.02 35.81 10.03
C ALA A 153 -6.93 35.36 8.86
N THR A 154 -8.14 34.89 9.18
CA THR A 154 -9.14 34.44 8.20
C THR A 154 -9.37 35.44 7.05
N PRO A 155 -9.52 36.76 7.28
CA PRO A 155 -9.73 37.71 6.17
C PRO A 155 -8.57 37.76 5.17
N GLU A 156 -7.34 37.54 5.64
CA GLU A 156 -6.15 37.57 4.77
C GLU A 156 -6.06 36.31 3.91
N LEU A 157 -6.35 35.12 4.49
CA LEU A 157 -6.43 33.86 3.75
C LEU A 157 -7.56 33.88 2.71
N VAL A 158 -8.71 34.45 3.05
CA VAL A 158 -9.83 34.65 2.12
C VAL A 158 -9.42 35.55 0.94
N ARG A 159 -8.72 36.66 1.21
CA ARG A 159 -8.23 37.56 0.15
C ARG A 159 -7.25 36.86 -0.80
N ILE A 160 -6.36 36.02 -0.26
CA ILE A 160 -5.42 35.22 -1.05
C ILE A 160 -6.19 34.22 -1.94
N ALA A 161 -7.21 33.56 -1.40
CA ALA A 161 -8.02 32.60 -2.15
C ALA A 161 -8.77 33.28 -3.31
N GLU A 162 -9.38 34.44 -3.05
CA GLU A 162 -10.10 35.24 -4.05
C GLU A 162 -9.17 35.71 -5.18
N ASP A 163 -7.98 36.20 -4.84
CA ASP A 163 -6.99 36.67 -5.82
C ASP A 163 -6.44 35.55 -6.71
N HIS A 164 -6.23 34.35 -6.16
CA HIS A 164 -5.85 33.18 -6.98
C HIS A 164 -7.00 32.63 -7.82
N TYR A 165 -8.24 32.72 -7.33
CA TYR A 165 -9.41 32.32 -8.10
C TYR A 165 -9.64 33.24 -9.30
N GLN A 166 -9.44 34.55 -9.15
CA GLN A 166 -9.46 35.51 -10.27
C GLN A 166 -8.38 35.21 -11.33
N ARG A 167 -7.28 34.57 -10.93
CA ARG A 167 -6.22 34.05 -11.82
C ARG A 167 -6.51 32.64 -12.36
N GLY A 168 -7.69 32.08 -12.10
CA GLY A 168 -8.13 30.78 -12.62
C GLY A 168 -7.69 29.56 -11.80
N ILE A 169 -7.16 29.77 -10.58
CA ILE A 169 -6.73 28.69 -9.69
C ILE A 169 -7.76 28.51 -8.58
N SER A 170 -8.45 27.38 -8.60
CA SER A 170 -9.47 27.04 -7.59
C SER A 170 -8.86 26.42 -6.33
N THR A 171 -9.46 26.65 -5.16
CA THR A 171 -9.04 26.01 -3.89
C THR A 171 -10.20 25.25 -3.25
N THR A 172 -10.00 23.95 -3.03
CA THR A 172 -10.89 23.08 -2.24
C THR A 172 -10.24 22.72 -0.93
N THR A 173 -11.02 22.65 0.13
CA THR A 173 -10.53 22.33 1.48
C THR A 173 -11.23 21.09 2.03
N ILE A 174 -10.47 20.18 2.61
CA ILE A 174 -10.97 18.93 3.20
C ILE A 174 -10.48 18.87 4.65
N GLY A 175 -11.44 18.91 5.57
CA GLY A 175 -11.21 18.79 7.01
C GLY A 175 -11.24 17.34 7.49
N PHE A 176 -10.29 16.95 8.35
CA PHE A 176 -10.25 15.61 8.97
C PHE A 176 -10.51 15.67 10.48
N GLY A 177 -11.44 14.86 10.98
CA GLY A 177 -11.78 14.82 12.42
C GLY A 177 -12.42 16.10 12.96
N ARG A 178 -12.75 16.20 14.25
CA ARG A 178 -13.67 17.25 14.76
C ARG A 178 -13.01 18.55 15.24
N ASP A 179 -11.69 18.66 15.13
CA ASP A 179 -10.89 19.67 15.85
C ASP A 179 -10.34 20.81 14.97
N PHE A 180 -10.82 20.98 13.74
CA PHE A 180 -10.40 22.05 12.83
C PHE A 180 -11.33 23.27 12.85
N SER A 181 -10.83 24.42 12.33
CA SER A 181 -11.65 25.61 12.16
C SER A 181 -12.53 25.50 10.90
N GLU A 182 -13.71 24.91 11.05
CA GLU A 182 -14.66 24.70 9.95
C GLU A 182 -15.02 26.00 9.22
N ASN A 183 -15.26 27.08 9.98
CA ASN A 183 -15.56 28.38 9.41
C ASN A 183 -14.41 28.91 8.54
N LEU A 184 -13.14 28.72 8.95
CA LEU A 184 -11.99 29.15 8.16
C LEU A 184 -11.93 28.39 6.82
N LEU A 185 -11.97 27.05 6.87
CA LEU A 185 -11.84 26.22 5.67
C LEU A 185 -12.98 26.48 4.69
N ARG A 186 -14.20 26.60 5.21
CA ARG A 186 -15.39 26.92 4.40
C ARG A 186 -15.28 28.28 3.71
N GLU A 187 -14.85 29.33 4.42
CA GLU A 187 -14.69 30.66 3.83
C GLU A 187 -13.56 30.71 2.79
N VAL A 188 -12.44 30.02 3.04
CA VAL A 188 -11.32 29.90 2.08
C VAL A 188 -11.75 29.15 0.82
N ALA A 189 -12.42 28.00 0.95
CA ALA A 189 -12.92 27.25 -0.21
C ALA A 189 -13.93 28.06 -1.01
N ARG A 190 -14.89 28.72 -0.33
CA ARG A 190 -15.90 29.56 -0.97
C ARG A 190 -15.29 30.72 -1.74
N ALA A 191 -14.32 31.43 -1.13
CA ALA A 191 -13.63 32.54 -1.78
C ALA A 191 -12.70 32.08 -2.92
N GLY A 192 -12.11 30.89 -2.77
CA GLY A 192 -11.27 30.23 -3.78
C GLY A 192 -12.03 29.50 -4.88
N GLY A 193 -13.36 29.62 -4.95
CA GLY A 193 -14.20 28.99 -5.98
C GLY A 193 -14.18 27.46 -5.98
N GLY A 194 -13.87 26.83 -4.85
CA GLY A 194 -13.93 25.39 -4.63
C GLY A 194 -14.91 25.00 -3.54
N ASN A 195 -14.80 23.76 -3.07
CA ASN A 195 -15.74 23.18 -2.10
C ASN A 195 -15.07 22.93 -0.74
N PHE A 196 -15.91 22.85 0.30
CA PHE A 196 -15.50 22.40 1.62
C PHE A 196 -16.11 21.03 1.90
N TYR A 197 -15.26 20.08 2.31
CA TYR A 197 -15.68 18.75 2.70
C TYR A 197 -15.15 18.39 4.09
N PHE A 198 -15.86 17.49 4.75
CA PHE A 198 -15.50 16.95 6.05
C PHE A 198 -15.44 15.43 5.97
N ILE A 199 -14.35 14.84 6.51
CA ILE A 199 -14.11 13.40 6.56
C ILE A 199 -13.94 12.99 8.04
N GLU A 200 -14.86 12.16 8.55
CA GLU A 200 -14.76 11.56 9.89
C GLU A 200 -13.83 10.34 9.92
N GLY A 201 -13.69 9.62 8.80
CA GLY A 201 -12.84 8.43 8.67
C GLY A 201 -12.56 8.05 7.22
N PRO A 202 -11.63 7.10 6.98
CA PRO A 202 -11.07 6.79 5.66
C PRO A 202 -12.11 6.40 4.59
N GLU A 203 -13.20 5.73 4.99
CA GLU A 203 -14.23 5.25 4.05
C GLU A 203 -14.96 6.37 3.30
N GLN A 204 -15.01 7.59 3.86
CA GLN A 204 -15.70 8.74 3.26
C GLN A 204 -14.85 9.49 2.23
N ALA A 205 -13.54 9.25 2.18
CA ALA A 205 -12.63 9.95 1.28
C ALA A 205 -12.97 9.73 -0.20
N HIS A 206 -13.33 8.50 -0.56
CA HIS A 206 -13.69 8.16 -1.94
C HIS A 206 -14.95 8.90 -2.43
N GLU A 207 -15.97 9.03 -1.58
CA GLU A 207 -17.20 9.74 -1.92
C GLU A 207 -16.96 11.26 -2.06
N VAL A 208 -16.13 11.83 -1.20
CA VAL A 208 -15.76 13.25 -1.26
C VAL A 208 -15.02 13.57 -2.55
N PHE A 209 -14.04 12.75 -2.96
CA PHE A 209 -13.36 12.96 -4.24
C PHE A 209 -14.26 12.71 -5.44
N PHE A 210 -15.18 11.76 -5.37
CA PHE A 210 -16.18 11.58 -6.40
C PHE A 210 -17.07 12.81 -6.54
N LYS A 211 -17.50 13.43 -5.43
CA LYS A 211 -18.29 14.67 -5.46
C LYS A 211 -17.49 15.88 -5.97
N GLU A 212 -16.19 15.92 -5.70
CA GLU A 212 -15.31 17.03 -6.08
C GLU A 212 -14.83 16.95 -7.54
N PHE A 213 -14.63 15.73 -8.05
CA PHE A 213 -13.99 15.48 -9.35
C PHE A 213 -14.87 14.69 -10.34
N GLY A 214 -16.08 14.29 -9.93
CA GLY A 214 -16.94 13.32 -10.62
C GLY A 214 -17.33 13.65 -12.07
N ASP A 215 -17.30 14.92 -12.47
CA ASP A 215 -17.57 15.32 -13.85
C ASP A 215 -16.44 14.94 -14.84
N ILE A 216 -15.27 14.49 -14.34
CA ILE A 216 -14.05 14.33 -15.14
C ILE A 216 -13.58 12.85 -15.28
N ALA A 217 -14.22 11.87 -14.61
CA ALA A 217 -13.90 10.43 -14.73
C ALA A 217 -15.10 9.51 -14.44
N ALA A 218 -16.14 9.57 -15.26
CA ALA A 218 -17.30 8.70 -15.04
C ALA A 218 -16.92 7.21 -15.20
N LEU A 219 -17.57 6.40 -14.38
CA LEU A 219 -17.46 4.95 -14.38
C LEU A 219 -17.93 4.40 -15.74
N PHE A 220 -17.01 3.81 -16.50
CA PHE A 220 -17.27 3.29 -17.84
C PHE A 220 -17.94 1.92 -17.77
N GLY A 221 -17.42 1.04 -16.92
CA GLY A 221 -17.94 -0.30 -16.78
C GLY A 221 -17.67 -0.93 -15.42
N GLN A 222 -18.57 -1.82 -15.00
CA GLN A 222 -18.45 -2.55 -13.73
C GLN A 222 -18.47 -4.06 -13.92
N GLY A 223 -17.88 -4.76 -12.95
CA GLY A 223 -17.88 -6.23 -12.93
C GLY A 223 -17.06 -6.83 -14.07
N LEU A 224 -15.90 -6.24 -14.36
CA LEU A 224 -15.00 -6.75 -15.39
C LEU A 224 -14.52 -8.16 -15.04
N GLU A 225 -14.84 -9.10 -15.92
CA GLU A 225 -14.27 -10.44 -15.95
C GLU A 225 -13.44 -10.60 -17.22
N VAL A 226 -12.23 -11.13 -17.08
CA VAL A 226 -11.35 -11.48 -18.21
C VAL A 226 -11.01 -12.96 -18.09
N ARG A 227 -11.40 -13.75 -19.08
CA ARG A 227 -11.12 -15.18 -19.16
C ARG A 227 -10.08 -15.45 -20.23
N ILE A 228 -9.00 -16.11 -19.85
CA ILE A 228 -7.87 -16.47 -20.71
C ILE A 228 -7.84 -17.98 -20.88
N ARG A 229 -7.78 -18.43 -22.13
CA ARG A 229 -7.79 -19.83 -22.54
C ARG A 229 -6.52 -20.16 -23.31
N PRO A 230 -5.52 -20.78 -22.66
CA PRO A 230 -4.34 -21.29 -23.35
C PRO A 230 -4.69 -22.53 -24.18
N THR A 231 -4.00 -22.72 -25.30
CA THR A 231 -4.12 -23.96 -26.09
C THR A 231 -3.20 -25.07 -25.56
N PRO A 232 -3.38 -26.33 -26.00
CA PRO A 232 -2.47 -27.41 -25.65
C PRO A 232 -1.00 -27.06 -25.94
N GLY A 233 -0.14 -27.25 -24.94
CA GLY A 233 1.28 -26.88 -25.01
C GLY A 233 1.59 -25.49 -24.47
N VAL A 234 0.59 -24.71 -24.03
CA VAL A 234 0.79 -23.45 -23.32
C VAL A 234 0.28 -23.57 -21.90
N ALA A 235 1.10 -23.16 -20.93
CA ALA A 235 0.71 -23.07 -19.53
C ALA A 235 0.93 -21.65 -19.01
N ILE A 236 -0.05 -21.12 -18.28
CA ILE A 236 0.09 -19.85 -17.55
C ILE A 236 0.80 -20.18 -16.25
N LYS A 237 2.05 -19.73 -16.09
CA LYS A 237 2.85 -19.99 -14.89
C LYS A 237 2.60 -18.98 -13.80
N GLU A 238 2.36 -17.74 -14.19
CA GLU A 238 2.37 -16.63 -13.25
C GLU A 238 1.61 -15.41 -13.79
N ILE A 239 1.02 -14.65 -12.88
CA ILE A 239 0.46 -13.32 -13.13
C ILE A 239 1.36 -12.32 -12.40
N LEU A 240 1.90 -11.33 -13.11
CA LEU A 240 2.82 -10.37 -12.50
C LEU A 240 2.09 -9.26 -11.75
N ASN A 241 0.87 -8.93 -12.19
CA ASN A 241 0.01 -7.96 -11.53
C ASN A 241 -0.76 -8.61 -10.38
N ASP A 242 -0.97 -7.86 -9.31
CA ASP A 242 -1.85 -8.28 -8.22
C ASP A 242 -3.32 -8.07 -8.64
N VAL A 243 -3.92 -9.14 -9.15
CA VAL A 243 -5.30 -9.15 -9.65
C VAL A 243 -6.01 -10.38 -9.08
N PRO A 244 -7.20 -10.24 -8.47
CA PRO A 244 -8.00 -11.38 -8.05
C PRO A 244 -8.27 -12.34 -9.21
N HIS A 245 -7.97 -13.63 -9.01
CA HIS A 245 -8.07 -14.62 -10.08
C HIS A 245 -8.30 -16.04 -9.55
N SER A 246 -8.72 -16.92 -10.45
CA SER A 246 -8.87 -18.35 -10.21
C SER A 246 -8.55 -19.14 -11.48
N PHE A 247 -8.00 -20.34 -11.32
CA PHE A 247 -7.81 -21.32 -12.39
C PHE A 247 -8.87 -22.42 -12.30
N ASP A 248 -9.31 -22.93 -13.45
CA ASP A 248 -10.13 -24.13 -13.51
C ASP A 248 -9.29 -25.41 -13.74
N GLU A 249 -9.95 -26.57 -13.74
CA GLU A 249 -9.30 -27.88 -13.94
C GLU A 249 -8.66 -28.04 -15.32
N SER A 250 -9.09 -27.25 -16.31
CA SER A 250 -8.55 -27.26 -17.68
C SER A 250 -7.38 -26.29 -17.88
N GLY A 251 -7.07 -25.48 -16.87
CA GLY A 251 -6.02 -24.47 -16.93
C GLY A 251 -6.48 -23.12 -17.51
N GLU A 252 -7.80 -22.91 -17.69
CA GLU A 252 -8.32 -21.58 -18.02
C GLU A 252 -8.18 -20.66 -16.80
N LEU A 253 -7.84 -19.40 -17.06
CA LEU A 253 -7.66 -18.37 -16.05
C LEU A 253 -8.83 -17.40 -16.10
N LEU A 254 -9.52 -17.21 -14.98
CA LEU A 254 -10.51 -16.16 -14.80
C LEU A 254 -9.94 -15.07 -13.88
N MET A 255 -9.84 -13.85 -14.40
CA MET A 255 -9.38 -12.66 -13.67
C MET A 255 -10.53 -11.68 -13.45
N ARG A 256 -10.49 -10.99 -12.30
CA ARG A 256 -11.42 -9.91 -11.96
C ARG A 256 -10.64 -8.64 -11.60
N PRO A 257 -10.22 -7.85 -12.59
CA PRO A 257 -9.44 -6.64 -12.33
C PRO A 257 -10.26 -5.58 -11.56
N GLY A 258 -11.58 -5.66 -11.57
CA GLY A 258 -12.46 -4.64 -11.00
C GLY A 258 -12.85 -3.60 -12.04
N ASP A 259 -13.43 -2.50 -11.58
CA ASP A 259 -14.16 -1.59 -12.45
C ASP A 259 -13.27 -0.84 -13.46
N LEU A 260 -13.89 -0.45 -14.57
CA LEU A 260 -13.30 0.31 -15.67
C LEU A 260 -13.79 1.75 -15.60
N ARG A 261 -12.85 2.70 -15.64
CA ARG A 261 -13.18 4.13 -15.80
C ARG A 261 -13.07 4.53 -17.27
N SER A 262 -13.57 5.71 -17.62
CA SER A 262 -13.42 6.25 -18.97
C SER A 262 -12.00 6.79 -19.18
N ASP A 263 -11.47 6.66 -20.40
CA ASP A 263 -10.06 6.98 -20.72
C ASP A 263 -9.04 6.23 -19.84
N ASP A 264 -9.36 4.99 -19.47
CA ASP A 264 -8.54 4.12 -18.64
C ASP A 264 -7.70 3.19 -19.52
N LEU A 265 -6.47 2.90 -19.07
CA LEU A 265 -5.55 1.96 -19.72
C LEU A 265 -5.06 0.96 -18.70
N ARG A 266 -5.47 -0.30 -18.88
CA ARG A 266 -5.16 -1.39 -17.98
C ARG A 266 -4.28 -2.43 -18.62
N ASN A 267 -3.08 -2.58 -18.07
CA ASN A 267 -2.08 -3.55 -18.52
C ASN A 267 -1.93 -4.67 -17.49
N ILE A 268 -2.15 -5.91 -17.90
CA ILE A 268 -1.96 -7.12 -17.10
C ILE A 268 -0.95 -8.00 -17.80
N VAL A 269 0.09 -8.46 -17.10
CA VAL A 269 1.15 -9.28 -17.67
C VAL A 269 1.10 -10.69 -17.10
N LEU A 270 1.05 -11.67 -18.00
CA LEU A 270 1.12 -13.09 -17.70
C LEU A 270 2.48 -13.65 -18.12
N VAL A 271 3.02 -14.59 -17.36
CA VAL A 271 4.17 -15.41 -17.76
C VAL A 271 3.65 -16.74 -18.29
N LEU A 272 3.96 -17.01 -19.54
CA LEU A 272 3.59 -18.25 -20.23
C LEU A 272 4.80 -19.16 -20.34
N GLU A 273 4.58 -20.46 -20.15
CA GLU A 273 5.47 -21.53 -20.55
C GLU A 273 4.92 -22.17 -21.82
N ILE A 274 5.66 -22.08 -22.91
CA ILE A 274 5.22 -22.49 -24.25
C ILE A 274 6.10 -23.67 -24.69
N ASP A 275 5.52 -24.86 -24.77
CA ASP A 275 6.12 -26.02 -25.42
C ASP A 275 5.99 -25.88 -26.94
N GLY A 276 7.07 -25.46 -27.59
CA GLY A 276 7.10 -25.24 -29.04
C GLY A 276 6.71 -26.46 -29.87
N LYS A 277 6.89 -27.69 -29.36
CA LYS A 277 6.55 -28.91 -30.13
C LYS A 277 5.05 -29.17 -30.16
N ARG A 278 4.35 -28.86 -29.08
CA ARG A 278 2.90 -29.02 -28.96
C ARG A 278 2.18 -27.79 -29.50
N ALA A 279 2.59 -26.60 -29.08
CA ALA A 279 1.95 -25.35 -29.47
C ALA A 279 2.08 -25.04 -30.98
N SER A 280 3.13 -25.54 -31.66
CA SER A 280 3.26 -25.38 -33.13
C SER A 280 2.30 -26.23 -33.96
N GLN A 281 1.57 -27.15 -33.33
CA GLN A 281 0.52 -27.94 -33.98
C GLN A 281 -0.82 -27.19 -34.01
N GLU A 282 -0.94 -26.12 -33.21
CA GLU A 282 -2.13 -25.29 -33.15
C GLU A 282 -2.16 -24.34 -34.36
N PRO A 283 -3.24 -24.33 -35.16
CA PRO A 283 -3.25 -23.68 -36.47
C PRO A 283 -3.35 -22.15 -36.42
N ASN A 284 -3.79 -21.56 -35.29
CA ASN A 284 -4.20 -20.16 -35.21
C ASN A 284 -3.56 -19.39 -34.03
N ALA A 285 -4.24 -19.38 -32.88
CA ALA A 285 -3.84 -18.66 -31.68
C ALA A 285 -3.33 -19.64 -30.63
N ILE A 286 -2.33 -19.23 -29.85
CA ILE A 286 -1.81 -20.02 -28.73
C ILE A 286 -2.47 -19.66 -27.39
N VAL A 287 -3.13 -18.49 -27.35
CA VAL A 287 -3.98 -18.03 -26.24
C VAL A 287 -5.15 -17.26 -26.83
N SER A 288 -6.35 -17.58 -26.39
CA SER A 288 -7.57 -16.80 -26.67
C SER A 288 -8.11 -16.20 -25.39
N ALA A 289 -8.82 -15.09 -25.49
CA ALA A 289 -9.42 -14.43 -24.33
C ALA A 289 -10.78 -13.84 -24.66
N ASP A 290 -11.68 -13.88 -23.67
CA ASP A 290 -12.88 -13.07 -23.65
C ASP A 290 -12.84 -12.12 -22.45
N CYS A 291 -13.40 -10.93 -22.61
CA CYS A 291 -13.72 -10.08 -21.47
C CYS A 291 -15.17 -9.63 -21.53
N SER A 292 -15.77 -9.46 -20.36
CA SER A 292 -17.13 -8.98 -20.22
C SER A 292 -17.30 -8.08 -19.01
N PHE A 293 -18.17 -7.08 -19.13
CA PHE A 293 -18.50 -6.12 -18.09
C PHE A 293 -19.85 -5.46 -18.40
N TYR A 294 -20.45 -4.77 -17.42
CA TYR A 294 -21.63 -3.94 -17.63
C TYR A 294 -21.19 -2.52 -17.98
N ASN A 295 -21.46 -2.05 -19.20
CA ASN A 295 -21.19 -0.68 -19.63
C ASN A 295 -22.26 0.25 -19.04
N LEU A 296 -21.85 1.16 -18.15
CA LEU A 296 -22.76 2.06 -17.45
C LEU A 296 -23.15 3.30 -18.26
N ILE A 297 -22.40 3.64 -19.31
CA ILE A 297 -22.71 4.75 -20.22
C ILE A 297 -23.82 4.33 -21.19
N GLU A 298 -23.83 3.07 -21.63
CA GLU A 298 -24.84 2.52 -22.52
C GLU A 298 -25.99 1.81 -21.77
N GLY A 299 -26.47 2.41 -20.68
CA GLY A 299 -27.65 1.90 -19.95
C GLY A 299 -27.43 0.57 -19.23
N SER A 300 -26.22 0.34 -18.70
CA SER A 300 -25.83 -0.87 -17.95
C SER A 300 -25.93 -2.16 -18.78
N ARG A 301 -25.67 -2.08 -20.09
CA ARG A 301 -25.68 -3.24 -20.97
C ARG A 301 -24.42 -4.08 -20.78
N MET A 302 -24.56 -5.41 -20.77
CA MET A 302 -23.41 -6.31 -20.78
C MET A 302 -22.71 -6.26 -22.15
N GLU A 303 -21.43 -5.89 -22.14
CA GLU A 303 -20.54 -5.93 -23.30
C GLU A 303 -19.61 -7.14 -23.24
N LYS A 304 -19.19 -7.61 -24.43
CA LYS A 304 -18.24 -8.71 -24.58
C LYS A 304 -17.26 -8.40 -25.69
N TYR A 305 -15.98 -8.62 -25.41
CA TYR A 305 -14.90 -8.50 -26.39
C TYR A 305 -14.07 -9.78 -26.40
N GLN A 306 -13.43 -10.05 -27.53
CA GLN A 306 -12.52 -11.17 -27.70
C GLN A 306 -11.18 -10.68 -28.25
N ALA A 307 -10.12 -11.34 -27.85
CA ALA A 307 -8.79 -11.12 -28.36
C ALA A 307 -8.05 -12.45 -28.45
N ASP A 308 -7.16 -12.57 -29.42
CA ASP A 308 -6.32 -13.75 -29.64
C ASP A 308 -4.85 -13.34 -29.71
N ALA A 309 -3.98 -14.21 -29.21
CA ALA A 309 -2.53 -14.06 -29.32
C ALA A 309 -1.98 -15.26 -30.11
N ALA A 310 -1.43 -14.96 -31.28
CA ALA A 310 -0.79 -15.93 -32.17
C ALA A 310 0.72 -15.74 -32.17
N ILE A 311 1.45 -16.83 -32.41
CA ILE A 311 2.91 -16.81 -32.49
C ILE A 311 3.38 -17.59 -33.71
N ASN A 312 4.45 -17.12 -34.36
CA ASN A 312 5.01 -17.80 -35.51
C ASN A 312 6.11 -18.78 -35.08
N PHE A 313 5.88 -20.08 -35.27
CA PHE A 313 6.88 -21.09 -34.93
C PHE A 313 7.82 -21.39 -36.10
N LYS A 314 9.13 -21.21 -35.88
CA LYS A 314 10.20 -21.45 -36.87
C LYS A 314 11.25 -22.42 -36.36
N ASP A 315 12.13 -22.89 -37.24
CA ASP A 315 13.25 -23.76 -36.85
C ASP A 315 14.39 -22.97 -36.16
N ARG A 316 14.52 -21.68 -36.49
CA ARG A 316 15.36 -20.71 -35.77
C ARG A 316 14.56 -19.43 -35.57
N ALA A 317 14.40 -19.00 -34.32
CA ALA A 317 13.70 -17.77 -33.97
C ALA A 317 14.64 -16.55 -34.07
N SER A 318 14.06 -15.39 -34.39
CA SER A 318 14.73 -14.10 -34.27
C SER A 318 14.90 -13.70 -32.80
N GLU A 319 15.99 -13.00 -32.46
CA GLU A 319 16.17 -12.40 -31.12
C GLU A 319 15.32 -11.14 -30.90
N SER A 320 14.50 -10.74 -31.87
CA SER A 320 13.60 -9.60 -31.76
C SER A 320 12.48 -9.84 -30.75
N PHE A 321 12.18 -8.84 -29.94
CA PHE A 321 11.08 -8.86 -28.98
C PHE A 321 10.27 -7.57 -29.02
N ASN A 322 9.03 -7.63 -28.57
CA ASN A 322 8.16 -6.48 -28.40
C ASN A 322 8.60 -5.67 -27.17
N LYS A 323 9.15 -4.47 -27.43
CA LYS A 323 9.65 -3.57 -26.38
C LYS A 323 8.56 -3.15 -25.38
N GLN A 324 7.32 -2.94 -25.82
CA GLN A 324 6.21 -2.58 -24.95
C GLN A 324 5.93 -3.71 -23.97
N VAL A 325 5.78 -4.94 -24.45
CA VAL A 325 5.50 -6.10 -23.59
C VAL A 325 6.62 -6.30 -22.57
N ARG A 326 7.88 -6.24 -23.03
CA ARG A 326 9.03 -6.38 -22.13
C ARG A 326 9.09 -5.26 -21.09
N ARG A 327 8.79 -4.02 -21.47
CA ARG A 327 8.73 -2.89 -20.54
C ARG A 327 7.67 -3.12 -19.46
N GLU A 328 6.44 -3.43 -19.84
CA GLU A 328 5.35 -3.69 -18.89
C GLU A 328 5.67 -4.88 -17.98
N ALA A 329 6.27 -5.94 -18.52
CA ALA A 329 6.70 -7.10 -17.73
C ALA A 329 7.75 -6.75 -16.69
N LEU A 330 8.76 -5.94 -17.05
CA LEU A 330 9.78 -5.46 -16.12
C LEU A 330 9.17 -4.55 -15.05
N MET A 331 8.22 -3.69 -15.41
CA MET A 331 7.52 -2.83 -14.46
C MET A 331 6.71 -3.65 -13.45
N ALA A 332 5.89 -4.58 -13.92
CA ALA A 332 5.07 -5.44 -13.07
C ALA A 332 5.94 -6.34 -12.17
N ALA A 333 6.99 -6.96 -12.72
CA ALA A 333 7.94 -7.76 -11.95
C ALA A 333 8.64 -6.94 -10.86
N SER A 334 9.01 -5.68 -11.15
CA SER A 334 9.63 -4.80 -10.16
C SER A 334 8.67 -4.41 -9.03
N ALA A 335 7.41 -4.10 -9.36
CA ALA A 335 6.38 -3.82 -8.36
C ALA A 335 6.20 -5.01 -7.41
N ARG A 336 6.12 -6.22 -7.96
CA ARG A 336 6.02 -7.44 -7.18
C ARG A 336 7.27 -7.73 -6.34
N ALA A 337 8.46 -7.53 -6.91
CA ALA A 337 9.71 -7.68 -6.17
C ALA A 337 9.80 -6.72 -4.98
N MET A 338 9.34 -5.46 -5.14
CA MET A 338 9.26 -4.51 -4.03
C MET A 338 8.27 -4.99 -2.95
N MET A 339 7.08 -5.45 -3.33
CA MET A 339 6.09 -5.97 -2.36
C MET A 339 6.63 -7.18 -1.60
N GLU A 340 7.22 -8.13 -2.32
CA GLU A 340 7.78 -9.34 -1.73
C GLU A 340 8.97 -9.03 -0.81
N ALA A 341 9.87 -8.15 -1.23
CA ALA A 341 10.97 -7.68 -0.39
C ALA A 341 10.45 -6.98 0.88
N SER A 342 9.41 -6.15 0.77
CA SER A 342 8.77 -5.53 1.95
C SER A 342 8.15 -6.56 2.88
N ARG A 343 7.45 -7.57 2.35
CA ARG A 343 6.84 -8.66 3.13
C ARG A 343 7.90 -9.45 3.89
N VAL A 344 8.92 -9.92 3.18
CA VAL A 344 10.03 -10.72 3.73
C VAL A 344 10.86 -9.91 4.74
N ALA A 345 11.05 -8.60 4.49
CA ALA A 345 11.68 -7.71 5.47
C ALA A 345 10.83 -7.56 6.74
N GLY A 346 9.51 -7.50 6.60
CA GLY A 346 8.56 -7.53 7.73
C GLY A 346 8.65 -8.81 8.57
N GLU A 347 8.97 -9.94 7.94
CA GLU A 347 9.24 -11.23 8.57
C GLU A 347 10.64 -11.35 9.20
N LYS A 348 11.39 -10.23 9.22
CA LYS A 348 12.77 -10.08 9.75
C LYS A 348 13.85 -10.82 8.95
N ASP A 349 13.56 -11.30 7.75
CA ASP A 349 14.59 -11.80 6.84
C ASP A 349 15.08 -10.70 5.90
N LEU A 350 15.83 -9.75 6.47
CA LEU A 350 16.36 -8.62 5.72
C LEU A 350 17.37 -9.04 4.64
N SER A 351 18.01 -10.21 4.78
CA SER A 351 18.95 -10.73 3.77
C SER A 351 18.19 -11.21 2.54
N ALA A 352 17.14 -12.02 2.73
CA ALA A 352 16.33 -12.49 1.61
C ALA A 352 15.61 -11.33 0.89
N ALA A 353 15.11 -10.34 1.64
CA ALA A 353 14.52 -9.13 1.07
C ALA A 353 15.51 -8.37 0.18
N ARG A 354 16.76 -8.20 0.63
CA ARG A 354 17.83 -7.58 -0.17
C ARG A 354 18.13 -8.39 -1.42
N ASP A 355 18.27 -9.71 -1.30
CA ASP A 355 18.61 -10.58 -2.43
C ASP A 355 17.50 -10.60 -3.50
N ILE A 356 16.24 -10.34 -3.14
CA ILE A 356 15.13 -10.11 -4.08
C ILE A 356 15.35 -8.80 -4.85
N LEU A 357 15.63 -7.70 -4.16
CA LEU A 357 15.83 -6.39 -4.78
C LEU A 357 17.07 -6.38 -5.68
N GLN A 358 18.19 -6.95 -5.22
CA GLN A 358 19.44 -7.00 -5.97
C GLN A 358 19.29 -7.76 -7.29
N ARG A 359 18.64 -8.94 -7.26
CA ARG A 359 18.33 -9.70 -8.48
C ARG A 359 17.46 -8.91 -9.46
N MET A 360 16.50 -8.14 -8.95
CA MET A 360 15.65 -7.30 -9.80
C MET A 360 16.42 -6.11 -10.39
N ILE A 361 17.28 -5.47 -9.61
CA ILE A 361 18.17 -4.38 -10.07
C ILE A 361 19.06 -4.89 -11.21
N GLU A 362 19.77 -6.00 -11.01
CA GLU A 362 20.64 -6.60 -12.04
C GLU A 362 19.86 -6.93 -13.33
N ARG A 363 18.63 -7.44 -13.18
CA ARG A 363 17.75 -7.73 -14.32
C ARG A 363 17.34 -6.46 -15.08
N LEU A 364 17.04 -5.38 -14.37
CA LEU A 364 16.69 -4.09 -14.98
C LEU A 364 17.90 -3.44 -15.64
N GLU A 365 19.08 -3.47 -15.01
CA GLU A 365 20.32 -2.91 -15.56
C GLU A 365 20.67 -3.54 -16.91
N LYS A 366 20.55 -4.87 -17.03
CA LYS A 366 20.72 -5.59 -18.30
C LYS A 366 19.68 -5.25 -19.37
N SER A 367 18.56 -4.66 -18.97
CA SER A 367 17.41 -4.36 -19.84
C SER A 367 17.16 -2.86 -20.00
N VAL A 368 18.06 -1.99 -19.53
CA VAL A 368 17.88 -0.52 -19.53
C VAL A 368 17.52 0.03 -20.90
N ASP A 369 18.09 -0.52 -21.96
CA ASP A 369 17.88 -0.05 -23.34
C ASP A 369 16.47 -0.30 -23.88
N VAL A 370 15.63 -1.06 -23.17
CA VAL A 370 14.23 -1.29 -23.53
C VAL A 370 13.43 0.02 -23.44
N ASP A 371 13.57 0.73 -22.32
CA ASP A 371 12.99 2.06 -22.10
C ASP A 371 13.78 2.79 -21.00
N PRO A 372 14.87 3.52 -21.35
CA PRO A 372 15.72 4.17 -20.36
C PRO A 372 14.99 5.22 -19.52
N GLY A 373 13.94 5.84 -20.06
CA GLY A 373 13.16 6.89 -19.38
C GLY A 373 12.34 6.33 -18.21
N VAL A 374 11.88 5.08 -18.33
CA VAL A 374 11.10 4.40 -17.30
C VAL A 374 11.99 3.56 -16.38
N LEU A 375 12.93 2.80 -16.95
CA LEU A 375 13.68 1.79 -16.19
C LEU A 375 14.77 2.39 -15.30
N LYS A 376 15.43 3.50 -15.71
CA LYS A 376 16.47 4.15 -14.87
C LYS A 376 15.91 4.69 -13.54
N PRO A 377 14.79 5.43 -13.52
CA PRO A 377 14.15 5.83 -12.26
C PRO A 377 13.78 4.65 -11.37
N MET A 378 13.30 3.55 -11.95
CA MET A 378 12.93 2.34 -11.20
C MET A 378 14.15 1.65 -10.58
N ILE A 379 15.25 1.53 -11.32
CA ILE A 379 16.53 1.00 -10.80
C ILE A 379 16.98 1.83 -9.60
N LYS A 380 17.01 3.16 -9.76
CA LYS A 380 17.41 4.06 -8.67
C LYS A 380 16.55 3.86 -7.42
N ARG A 381 15.24 3.70 -7.59
CA ARG A 381 14.32 3.46 -6.48
C ARG A 381 14.55 2.12 -5.77
N LEU A 382 14.78 1.04 -6.53
CA LEU A 382 15.11 -0.27 -5.96
C LEU A 382 16.44 -0.21 -5.21
N GLN A 383 17.45 0.48 -5.75
CA GLN A 383 18.74 0.72 -5.10
C GLN A 383 18.59 1.54 -3.81
N GLU A 384 17.73 2.57 -3.79
CA GLU A 384 17.42 3.32 -2.56
C GLU A 384 16.76 2.44 -1.50
N MET A 385 15.80 1.58 -1.91
CA MET A 385 15.15 0.63 -1.01
C MET A 385 16.14 -0.42 -0.48
N GLU A 386 17.02 -0.95 -1.33
CA GLU A 386 18.08 -1.87 -0.96
C GLU A 386 19.06 -1.23 0.04
N ARG A 387 19.51 0.00 -0.22
CA ARG A 387 20.39 0.75 0.68
C ARG A 387 19.75 0.97 2.05
N ASN A 388 18.46 1.30 2.10
CA ASN A 388 17.75 1.47 3.36
C ASN A 388 17.69 0.14 4.15
N LEU A 389 17.50 -0.99 3.47
CA LEU A 389 17.60 -2.31 4.10
C LEU A 389 19.03 -2.61 4.58
N GLU A 390 20.04 -2.20 3.82
CA GLU A 390 21.45 -2.38 4.17
C GLU A 390 21.85 -1.53 5.38
N GLU A 391 21.39 -0.29 5.47
CA GLU A 391 21.57 0.55 6.66
C GLU A 391 20.93 -0.11 7.89
N ASN A 392 19.71 -0.62 7.76
CA ASN A 392 19.03 -1.35 8.83
C ASN A 392 19.77 -2.64 9.22
N LEU A 393 20.29 -3.40 8.25
CA LEU A 393 21.13 -4.58 8.46
C LEU A 393 22.46 -4.23 9.13
N ASN A 394 23.10 -3.14 8.73
CA ASN A 394 24.37 -2.69 9.27
C ASN A 394 24.21 -2.13 10.69
N VAL A 395 23.10 -1.44 10.97
CA VAL A 395 22.72 -1.06 12.33
C VAL A 395 22.47 -2.32 13.16
N ALA A 396 21.72 -3.29 12.67
CA ALA A 396 21.50 -4.57 13.36
C ALA A 396 22.81 -5.32 13.62
N ARG A 397 23.70 -5.42 12.62
CA ARG A 397 25.03 -6.05 12.73
C ARG A 397 25.97 -5.30 13.66
N LYS A 398 25.99 -3.97 13.63
CA LYS A 398 26.78 -3.15 14.57
C LYS A 398 26.31 -3.36 16.00
N HIS A 399 25.00 -3.45 16.24
CA HIS A 399 24.45 -3.81 17.56
C HIS A 399 24.83 -5.24 17.98
N MET A 400 24.90 -6.20 17.05
CA MET A 400 25.35 -7.57 17.35
C MET A 400 26.87 -7.66 17.60
N MET A 401 27.70 -6.90 16.87
CA MET A 401 29.16 -6.89 17.01
C MET A 401 29.65 -6.08 18.23
N ALA A 402 28.96 -4.99 18.59
CA ALA A 402 29.22 -4.23 19.81
C ALA A 402 28.87 -5.01 21.10
N GLY A 403 28.09 -6.10 20.97
CA GLY A 403 27.70 -6.99 22.07
C GLY A 403 28.82 -7.85 22.66
N GLY A 404 30.05 -7.81 22.12
CA GLY A 404 31.19 -8.58 22.62
C GLY A 404 32.06 -7.87 23.67
N SER A 405 32.01 -6.53 23.77
CA SER A 405 32.93 -5.78 24.64
C SER A 405 32.37 -4.52 25.27
N GLU A 406 31.15 -4.10 24.95
CA GLU A 406 30.49 -2.94 25.55
C GLU A 406 29.03 -3.27 25.92
N MET A 407 28.82 -4.37 26.64
CA MET A 407 27.51 -4.67 27.28
C MET A 407 27.28 -3.83 28.56
N ALA A 408 27.72 -2.56 28.52
CA ALA A 408 27.33 -1.55 29.47
C ALA A 408 27.12 -0.24 28.69
N SER A 409 25.85 0.13 28.50
CA SER A 409 25.36 1.41 27.99
C SER A 409 25.33 1.64 26.47
N ARG A 410 24.25 1.19 25.81
CA ARG A 410 23.21 2.07 25.20
C ARG A 410 22.29 1.26 24.28
N SER A 411 21.09 0.96 24.77
CA SER A 411 20.00 0.29 24.05
C SER A 411 19.17 1.27 23.20
N TYR A 412 18.83 0.88 21.97
CA TYR A 412 17.60 1.31 21.31
C TYR A 412 16.48 0.36 21.71
N GLY A 413 15.43 0.94 22.29
CA GLY A 413 14.44 0.24 23.12
C GLY A 413 14.66 0.73 24.54
N GLY A 414 13.70 1.47 25.10
CA GLY A 414 13.80 1.92 26.49
C GLY A 414 14.19 0.74 27.37
N ASP A 415 15.38 0.82 27.98
CA ASP A 415 15.85 -0.13 28.97
C ASP A 415 14.90 -0.06 30.16
N PHE A 416 13.87 -0.91 30.15
CA PHE A 416 13.06 -1.12 31.33
C PHE A 416 13.87 -1.97 32.30
N GLN A 417 14.48 -1.31 33.28
CA GLN A 417 15.03 -1.96 34.45
C GLN A 417 13.87 -2.35 35.37
N PHE A 418 13.63 -3.66 35.45
CA PHE A 418 12.69 -4.23 36.38
C PHE A 418 13.32 -4.28 37.78
N ALA A 419 13.01 -3.31 38.64
CA ALA A 419 13.49 -3.24 40.02
C ALA A 419 12.42 -3.80 40.97
N GLY A 420 12.65 -4.99 41.54
CA GLY A 420 11.74 -5.58 42.54
C GLY A 420 12.10 -7.03 42.88
N GLN A 421 11.78 -7.47 44.10
CA GLN A 421 11.87 -8.88 44.49
C GLN A 421 11.01 -9.73 43.55
N VAL A 422 11.56 -10.80 43.00
CA VAL A 422 10.82 -11.75 42.16
C VAL A 422 10.13 -12.77 43.04
N HIS A 423 8.90 -13.15 42.72
CA HIS A 423 8.18 -14.22 43.38
C HIS A 423 7.36 -15.07 42.41
N ASP A 424 7.02 -16.29 42.83
CA ASP A 424 6.44 -17.33 41.96
C ASP A 424 4.91 -17.37 41.94
N ARG A 425 4.26 -16.33 42.44
CA ARG A 425 2.81 -16.22 42.32
C ARG A 425 2.42 -16.05 40.84
N VAL A 426 1.42 -16.83 40.42
CA VAL A 426 0.74 -16.69 39.13
C VAL A 426 -0.38 -15.67 39.30
N PHE A 427 -0.53 -14.75 38.35
CA PHE A 427 -1.70 -13.87 38.27
C PHE A 427 -2.47 -14.13 36.98
N GLU A 428 -3.79 -13.95 37.05
CA GLU A 428 -4.71 -14.28 35.97
C GLU A 428 -5.38 -12.99 35.48
N VAL A 429 -5.48 -12.84 34.17
CA VAL A 429 -6.04 -11.64 33.53
C VAL A 429 -7.09 -12.06 32.50
N PRO A 430 -8.38 -11.76 32.73
CA PRO A 430 -9.41 -11.98 31.73
C PRO A 430 -9.29 -10.94 30.62
N LEU A 431 -9.20 -11.40 29.37
CA LEU A 431 -9.24 -10.55 28.18
C LEU A 431 -10.65 -10.55 27.61
N THR A 432 -11.33 -9.41 27.70
CA THR A 432 -12.75 -9.27 27.31
C THR A 432 -12.93 -8.29 26.14
N GLY A 433 -13.87 -8.61 25.25
CA GLY A 433 -14.18 -7.79 24.07
C GLY A 433 -13.10 -7.90 22.99
N GLN A 434 -12.57 -6.77 22.53
CA GLN A 434 -11.56 -6.74 21.46
C GLN A 434 -10.18 -6.37 22.01
N LEU A 435 -9.12 -7.02 21.54
CA LEU A 435 -7.73 -6.68 21.82
C LEU A 435 -7.10 -6.04 20.57
N ASP A 436 -7.21 -4.71 20.51
CA ASP A 436 -6.81 -3.87 19.39
C ASP A 436 -5.79 -2.79 19.84
N LEU A 437 -5.37 -1.92 18.91
CA LEU A 437 -4.47 -0.80 19.19
C LEU A 437 -4.89 0.07 20.39
N TYR A 438 -6.18 0.17 20.70
CA TYR A 438 -6.73 1.03 21.76
C TYR A 438 -6.67 0.37 23.14
N LYS A 439 -6.93 -0.95 23.24
CA LYS A 439 -6.84 -1.67 24.53
C LYS A 439 -5.42 -2.14 24.86
N CYS A 440 -4.54 -2.22 23.88
CA CYS A 440 -3.15 -2.65 24.07
C CYS A 440 -2.35 -1.81 25.09
N PRO A 441 -2.42 -0.47 25.11
CA PRO A 441 -1.74 0.35 26.11
C PRO A 441 -2.19 0.07 27.55
N GLU A 442 -3.49 -0.13 27.77
CA GLU A 442 -4.07 -0.42 29.09
C GLU A 442 -3.59 -1.77 29.62
N LEU A 443 -3.67 -2.81 28.76
CA LEU A 443 -3.16 -4.14 29.07
C LEU A 443 -1.66 -4.09 29.40
N LYS A 444 -0.86 -3.37 28.61
CA LYS A 444 0.58 -3.20 28.89
C LYS A 444 0.83 -2.53 30.23
N ALA A 445 0.07 -1.49 30.56
CA ALA A 445 0.21 -0.78 31.82
C ALA A 445 -0.15 -1.66 33.03
N GLU A 446 -1.20 -2.47 32.90
CA GLU A 446 -1.62 -3.43 33.92
C GLU A 446 -0.58 -4.52 34.15
N ILE A 447 -0.14 -5.20 33.08
CA ILE A 447 0.88 -6.24 33.18
C ILE A 447 2.18 -5.68 33.73
N LYS A 448 2.57 -4.48 33.28
CA LYS A 448 3.77 -3.82 33.80
C LYS A 448 3.69 -3.61 35.30
N ARG A 449 2.54 -3.18 35.82
CA ARG A 449 2.33 -3.02 37.27
C ARG A 449 2.54 -4.33 38.03
N HIS A 450 2.05 -5.46 37.51
CA HIS A 450 2.29 -6.77 38.11
C HIS A 450 3.75 -7.22 38.01
N VAL A 451 4.37 -6.99 36.87
CA VAL A 451 5.79 -7.29 36.68
C VAL A 451 6.64 -6.47 37.66
N ASP A 452 6.39 -5.17 37.79
CA ASP A 452 7.09 -4.29 38.75
C ASP A 452 6.88 -4.75 40.21
N ASN A 453 5.74 -5.35 40.53
CA ASN A 453 5.45 -5.98 41.81
C ASN A 453 6.06 -7.38 42.02
N GLY A 454 6.88 -7.88 41.09
CA GLY A 454 7.64 -9.12 41.26
C GLY A 454 7.05 -10.36 40.61
N PHE A 455 5.90 -10.25 39.93
CA PHE A 455 5.30 -11.39 39.23
C PHE A 455 6.10 -11.72 37.95
N ARG A 456 6.31 -13.02 37.72
CA ARG A 456 6.93 -13.53 36.48
C ARG A 456 6.05 -14.54 35.73
N TYR A 457 4.90 -14.91 36.30
CA TYR A 457 3.98 -15.89 35.72
C TYR A 457 2.59 -15.28 35.52
N VAL A 458 2.04 -15.40 34.31
CA VAL A 458 0.72 -14.87 33.98
C VAL A 458 -0.10 -15.87 33.14
N ILE A 459 -1.40 -15.91 33.40
CA ILE A 459 -2.39 -16.59 32.57
C ILE A 459 -3.32 -15.54 31.99
N PHE A 460 -3.51 -15.55 30.67
CA PHE A 460 -4.57 -14.80 30.01
C PHE A 460 -5.74 -15.71 29.68
N ASP A 461 -6.92 -15.37 30.18
CA ASP A 461 -8.17 -16.05 29.84
C ASP A 461 -8.85 -15.34 28.67
N LEU A 462 -8.97 -16.03 27.53
CA LEU A 462 -9.52 -15.49 26.28
C LEU A 462 -10.99 -15.84 26.07
N THR A 463 -11.68 -16.40 27.09
CA THR A 463 -13.08 -16.86 26.99
C THR A 463 -14.01 -15.80 26.39
N ASP A 464 -13.86 -14.54 26.81
CA ASP A 464 -14.72 -13.42 26.40
C ASP A 464 -14.05 -12.51 25.35
N LEU A 465 -12.96 -12.96 24.71
CA LEU A 465 -12.26 -12.21 23.68
C LEU A 465 -12.88 -12.48 22.30
N SER A 466 -13.55 -11.49 21.73
CA SER A 466 -14.25 -11.59 20.44
C SER A 466 -13.38 -11.25 19.23
N TYR A 467 -12.29 -10.52 19.40
CA TYR A 467 -11.40 -10.09 18.31
C TYR A 467 -9.98 -9.75 18.78
N ILE A 468 -8.99 -9.98 17.92
CA ILE A 468 -7.60 -9.57 18.11
C ILE A 468 -7.00 -9.11 16.78
N ASP A 469 -6.29 -7.98 16.75
CA ASP A 469 -5.60 -7.46 15.57
C ASP A 469 -4.07 -7.67 15.64
N SER A 470 -3.33 -7.13 14.67
CA SER A 470 -1.85 -7.19 14.63
C SER A 470 -1.18 -6.48 15.82
N SER A 471 -1.81 -5.44 16.38
CA SER A 471 -1.33 -4.72 17.56
C SER A 471 -1.54 -5.53 18.85
N GLY A 472 -2.67 -6.23 18.96
CA GLY A 472 -2.99 -7.18 20.03
C GLY A 472 -2.00 -8.32 20.12
N ILE A 473 -1.73 -8.95 18.97
CA ILE A 473 -0.71 -10.00 18.85
C ILE A 473 0.68 -9.46 19.24
N GLY A 474 1.07 -8.31 18.69
CA GLY A 474 2.36 -7.67 19.00
C GLY A 474 2.51 -7.37 20.50
N THR A 475 1.40 -7.02 21.16
CA THR A 475 1.35 -6.78 22.60
C THR A 475 1.50 -8.06 23.42
N LEU A 476 0.84 -9.15 23.05
CA LEU A 476 1.01 -10.46 23.70
C LEU A 476 2.44 -10.99 23.53
N ILE A 477 3.06 -10.81 22.35
CA ILE A 477 4.47 -11.16 22.11
C ILE A 477 5.38 -10.34 23.03
N GLN A 478 5.12 -9.04 23.15
CA GLN A 478 5.91 -8.15 24.01
C GLN A 478 5.82 -8.56 25.48
N ILE A 479 4.62 -8.89 25.97
CA ILE A 479 4.39 -9.37 27.34
C ILE A 479 5.08 -10.73 27.57
N SER A 480 4.97 -11.66 26.63
CA SER A 480 5.68 -12.95 26.68
C SER A 480 7.19 -12.75 26.84
N ASN A 481 7.77 -11.81 26.09
CA ASN A 481 9.19 -11.48 26.20
C ASN A 481 9.55 -10.86 27.56
N TRP A 482 8.70 -10.01 28.14
CA TRP A 482 8.91 -9.47 29.49
C TRP A 482 8.94 -10.58 30.54
N MET A 483 7.98 -11.51 30.50
CA MET A 483 7.92 -12.63 31.44
C MET A 483 9.14 -13.56 31.30
N ARG A 484 9.52 -13.91 30.07
CA ARG A 484 10.70 -14.75 29.79
C ARG A 484 12.00 -14.13 30.28
N LYS A 485 12.19 -12.81 30.11
CA LYS A 485 13.39 -12.10 30.61
C LYS A 485 13.56 -12.19 32.13
N ARG A 486 12.48 -12.44 32.87
CA ARG A 486 12.50 -12.64 34.34
C ARG A 486 12.45 -14.11 34.75
N GLY A 487 12.73 -15.03 33.82
CA GLY A 487 12.73 -16.47 34.05
C GLY A 487 11.33 -17.06 34.25
N GLY A 488 10.28 -16.31 33.90
CA GLY A 488 8.90 -16.76 34.03
C GLY A 488 8.23 -17.07 32.69
N ARG A 489 6.90 -17.22 32.70
CA ARG A 489 6.14 -17.73 31.56
C ARG A 489 4.74 -17.11 31.47
N MET A 490 4.25 -16.99 30.24
CA MET A 490 2.89 -16.58 29.91
C MET A 490 2.15 -17.75 29.28
N VAL A 491 0.91 -17.99 29.74
CA VAL A 491 -0.01 -19.00 29.20
C VAL A 491 -1.27 -18.31 28.68
N LEU A 492 -1.76 -18.75 27.52
CA LEU A 492 -3.03 -18.32 26.95
C LEU A 492 -4.04 -19.48 27.10
N THR A 493 -5.24 -19.20 27.58
CA THR A 493 -6.28 -20.22 27.81
C THR A 493 -7.59 -19.89 27.12
N ASN A 494 -8.41 -20.92 26.87
CA ASN A 494 -9.75 -20.77 26.28
C ASN A 494 -9.76 -20.01 24.93
N THR A 495 -8.78 -20.25 24.04
CA THR A 495 -8.84 -19.70 22.68
C THR A 495 -9.99 -20.31 21.89
N GLN A 496 -10.87 -19.49 21.33
CA GLN A 496 -12.04 -19.95 20.57
C GLN A 496 -12.26 -19.10 19.31
N GLY A 497 -13.00 -19.65 18.34
CA GLY A 497 -13.61 -18.88 17.24
C GLY A 497 -12.62 -18.15 16.32
N SER A 498 -12.88 -16.87 16.06
CA SER A 498 -12.06 -16.01 15.19
C SER A 498 -10.64 -15.80 15.73
N VAL A 499 -10.48 -15.71 17.05
CA VAL A 499 -9.21 -15.51 17.73
C VAL A 499 -8.31 -16.73 17.58
N GLU A 500 -8.86 -17.94 17.72
CA GLU A 500 -8.12 -19.19 17.50
C GLU A 500 -7.60 -19.31 16.06
N LYS A 501 -8.46 -19.01 15.07
CA LYS A 501 -8.06 -19.02 13.64
C LYS A 501 -6.91 -18.06 13.37
N ILE A 502 -6.89 -16.90 14.00
CA ILE A 502 -5.81 -15.92 13.85
C ILE A 502 -4.49 -16.49 14.42
N PHE A 503 -4.50 -17.12 15.59
CA PHE A 503 -3.30 -17.76 16.15
C PHE A 503 -2.80 -18.94 15.29
N GLN A 504 -3.71 -19.75 14.72
CA GLN A 504 -3.35 -20.86 13.82
C GLN A 504 -2.80 -20.37 12.48
N MET A 505 -3.44 -19.38 11.84
CA MET A 505 -2.98 -18.82 10.55
C MET A 505 -1.63 -18.11 10.67
N SER A 506 -1.32 -17.55 11.83
CA SER A 506 -0.07 -16.83 12.10
C SER A 506 1.07 -17.72 12.63
N LYS A 507 0.87 -19.04 12.77
CA LYS A 507 1.84 -19.99 13.33
C LYS A 507 2.40 -19.58 14.70
N LEU A 508 1.57 -18.95 15.52
CA LEU A 508 1.97 -18.44 16.85
C LEU A 508 1.87 -19.51 17.96
N ASP A 509 1.41 -20.72 17.61
CA ASP A 509 1.46 -21.94 18.41
C ASP A 509 2.89 -22.31 18.84
N GLU A 510 3.92 -21.89 18.10
CA GLU A 510 5.32 -22.06 18.48
C GLU A 510 5.82 -21.01 19.51
N PHE A 511 5.12 -19.88 19.64
CA PHE A 511 5.54 -18.74 20.47
C PHE A 511 4.81 -18.63 21.81
N PHE A 512 3.60 -19.16 21.91
CA PHE A 512 2.80 -19.13 23.13
C PHE A 512 2.55 -20.52 23.68
N VAL A 513 2.34 -20.59 24.99
CA VAL A 513 1.87 -21.82 25.63
C VAL A 513 0.36 -21.73 25.71
N PHE A 514 -0.34 -22.61 24.98
CA PHE A 514 -1.80 -22.71 25.00
C PHE A 514 -2.25 -23.82 25.97
N ARG A 515 -3.33 -23.59 26.71
CA ARG A 515 -3.99 -24.59 27.56
C ARG A 515 -5.51 -24.48 27.44
N ASP A 516 -6.18 -25.60 27.62
CA ASP A 516 -7.62 -25.69 27.36
C ASP A 516 -8.43 -24.89 28.38
N SER A 517 -7.96 -24.80 29.63
CA SER A 517 -8.60 -24.02 30.69
C SER A 517 -7.59 -23.28 31.57
N VAL A 518 -8.09 -22.28 32.32
CA VAL A 518 -7.31 -21.56 33.35
C VAL A 518 -6.74 -22.53 34.40
N ALA A 519 -7.49 -23.58 34.76
CA ALA A 519 -7.05 -24.61 35.70
C ALA A 519 -5.84 -25.40 35.15
N ASP A 520 -5.87 -25.79 33.88
CA ASP A 520 -4.76 -26.49 33.22
C ASP A 520 -3.53 -25.57 33.07
N GLY A 521 -3.76 -24.29 32.78
CA GLY A 521 -2.73 -23.25 32.77
C GLY A 521 -2.02 -23.10 34.11
N ARG A 522 -2.79 -23.11 35.20
CA ARG A 522 -2.28 -23.01 36.56
C ARG A 522 -1.45 -24.24 36.94
N MET A 523 -1.97 -25.44 36.70
CA MET A 523 -1.23 -26.69 36.96
C MET A 523 0.12 -26.71 36.23
N PHE A 524 0.13 -26.34 34.95
CA PHE A 524 1.37 -26.26 34.17
C PHE A 524 2.40 -25.28 34.75
N LEU A 525 1.96 -24.11 35.20
CA LEU A 525 2.86 -23.11 35.78
C LEU A 525 3.35 -23.54 37.17
N GLU A 526 2.51 -24.18 37.98
CA GLU A 526 2.88 -24.70 39.31
C GLU A 526 3.92 -25.82 39.20
N GLU A 527 3.77 -26.74 38.25
CA GLU A 527 4.80 -27.76 37.95
C GLU A 527 6.12 -27.13 37.52
N LEU A 528 6.06 -26.10 36.66
CA LEU A 528 7.24 -25.39 36.17
C LEU A 528 7.96 -24.62 37.29
N ILE A 529 7.19 -24.04 38.24
CA ILE A 529 7.73 -23.39 39.43
C ILE A 529 8.41 -24.40 40.34
N GLN A 530 7.76 -25.55 40.62
CA GLN A 530 8.34 -26.60 41.46
C GLN A 530 9.62 -27.17 40.86
N ALA A 531 9.66 -27.39 39.54
CA ALA A 531 10.84 -27.88 38.83
C ALA A 531 12.02 -26.88 38.82
N GLN A 532 11.76 -25.59 39.03
CA GLN A 532 12.80 -24.56 39.17
C GLN A 532 13.25 -24.32 40.62
N ALA A 533 12.51 -24.86 41.60
CA ALA A 533 12.77 -24.71 43.02
C ALA A 533 13.56 -25.90 43.63
N GLY A 534 13.62 -27.04 42.94
CA GLY A 534 14.49 -28.18 43.26
C GLY A 534 15.76 -28.16 42.41
#